data_AF-A0A7X3V5D3-F1
#
_entry.id   AF-A0A7X3V5D3-F1
#
_cell.length_a   1.000
_cell.length_b   1.000
_cell.length_c   1.000
_cell.angle_alpha   90.00
_cell.angle_beta   90.00
_cell.angle_gamma   90.00
#
_symmetry.space_group_name_H-M   'P 1'
#
loop_
_entity.id
_entity.type
_entity.pdbx_description
1 polymer ?
#
loop_
_entity_poly.entity_id
_entity_poly.type
_entity_poly.pdbx_seq_one_letter_code
_entity_poly.pdbx_strand_id
1 'polypeptide(L)'
;MRALPRVRVLPEQGVLHAGAPGRDRAAGALRGAPGKLGAVRAGQARAVNRRKELGAFGERVAAHRLEAAGLQIVDRNARTPSGEIDLVARDGEDVAFVEVRTRRAERGTAAESLDTRKLQRMWRCAMEYCEEQGLDPELVRIDLVSLDIGARDSVAHIEHFRGLEIPDE
;
A
#
# COMPACT_ATOMS: atom_id res chain seq x y z
N MET A 1 -15.26 -5.13 -20.97
CA MET A 1 -14.28 -5.19 -19.87
C MET A 1 -12.90 -5.36 -20.49
N ARG A 2 -12.10 -4.30 -20.55
CA ARG A 2 -10.72 -4.39 -21.03
C ARG A 2 -9.90 -5.04 -19.93
N ALA A 3 -9.13 -6.08 -20.24
CA ALA A 3 -8.26 -6.70 -19.24
C ALA A 3 -7.23 -5.66 -18.80
N LEU A 4 -7.16 -5.38 -17.49
CA LEU A 4 -6.14 -4.52 -16.92
C LEU A 4 -4.75 -5.08 -17.26
N PRO A 5 -3.74 -4.25 -17.57
CA PRO A 5 -2.39 -4.74 -17.79
C PRO A 5 -1.88 -5.38 -16.48
N ARG A 6 -1.79 -6.71 -16.47
CA ARG A 6 -1.27 -7.50 -15.35
C ARG A 6 0.19 -7.80 -15.61
N VAL A 7 1.07 -7.31 -14.76
CA VAL A 7 2.46 -7.75 -14.77
C VAL A 7 2.63 -8.81 -13.69
N ARG A 8 2.53 -10.07 -14.10
CA ARG A 8 2.83 -11.19 -13.22
C ARG A 8 4.34 -11.42 -13.24
N VAL A 9 5.00 -11.11 -12.14
CA VAL A 9 6.41 -11.46 -11.96
C VAL A 9 6.47 -12.42 -10.78
N LEU A 10 6.84 -13.66 -11.08
CA LEU A 10 7.08 -14.67 -10.06
C LEU A 10 8.22 -14.17 -9.17
N PRO A 11 8.15 -14.34 -7.85
CA PRO A 11 9.28 -14.01 -7.00
C PRO A 11 10.49 -14.80 -7.49
N GLU A 12 11.52 -14.10 -7.94
CA GLU A 12 12.85 -14.67 -8.07
C GLU A 12 13.22 -15.29 -6.71
N GLN A 13 13.65 -16.55 -6.75
CA GLN A 13 13.81 -17.44 -5.60
C GLN A 13 14.61 -16.75 -4.48
N GLY A 14 13.88 -16.15 -3.54
CA GLY A 14 14.43 -15.30 -2.49
C GLY A 14 13.34 -15.05 -1.46
N VAL A 15 13.19 -15.99 -0.53
CA VAL A 15 12.22 -15.91 0.56
C VAL A 15 12.55 -14.70 1.42
N LEU A 16 11.80 -13.60 1.24
CA LEU A 16 11.84 -12.47 2.15
C LEU A 16 11.17 -12.88 3.46
N HIS A 17 11.99 -13.31 4.43
CA HIS A 17 11.55 -13.53 5.80
C HIS A 17 11.23 -12.19 6.47
N ALA A 18 10.19 -12.16 7.28
CA ALA A 18 9.85 -11.04 8.16
C ALA A 18 10.97 -10.82 9.22
N GLY A 19 12.06 -10.19 8.81
CA GLY A 19 13.10 -9.67 9.68
C GLY A 19 12.65 -8.39 10.38
N ALA A 20 13.11 -8.21 11.62
CA ALA A 20 12.76 -7.19 12.61
C ALA A 20 12.65 -5.74 12.08
N PRO A 21 11.87 -4.87 12.76
CA PRO A 21 11.59 -3.51 12.30
C PRO A 21 12.84 -2.63 12.29
N GLY A 22 13.27 -2.23 11.09
CA GLY A 22 14.20 -1.11 10.87
C GLY A 22 13.50 0.20 11.22
N ARG A 23 14.12 0.99 12.11
CA ARG A 23 13.63 2.30 12.54
C ARG A 23 14.10 3.35 11.55
N ASP A 24 13.22 3.76 10.63
CA ASP A 24 13.47 4.96 9.84
C ASP A 24 12.93 6.18 10.59
N ARG A 25 13.85 7.08 10.93
CA ARG A 25 13.58 8.37 11.58
C ARG A 25 13.07 9.35 10.53
N ALA A 26 11.88 9.88 10.73
CA ALA A 26 11.49 11.19 10.22
C ALA A 26 11.30 12.15 11.40
N ALA A 27 11.89 13.35 11.27
CA ALA A 27 11.82 14.44 12.23
C ALA A 27 10.49 15.20 12.12
N GLY A 28 9.99 15.73 13.24
CA GLY A 28 8.86 16.68 13.27
C GLY A 28 8.07 16.61 14.58
N ALA A 29 7.96 17.72 15.29
CA ALA A 29 7.48 17.83 16.67
C ALA A 29 5.94 17.81 16.82
N LEU A 30 5.44 17.45 18.02
CA LEU A 30 4.68 18.34 18.93
C LEU A 30 4.11 17.60 20.16
N ARG A 31 4.03 18.34 21.28
CA ARG A 31 3.55 17.95 22.62
C ARG A 31 2.02 17.74 22.67
N GLY A 32 1.55 16.86 23.54
CA GLY A 32 0.15 16.78 24.01
C GLY A 32 -0.07 15.66 25.05
N ALA A 33 -0.73 15.98 26.17
CA ALA A 33 -0.88 15.16 27.38
C ALA A 33 -1.84 13.95 27.25
N PRO A 34 -1.77 12.92 28.13
CA PRO A 34 -2.55 11.69 27.98
C PRO A 34 -3.98 11.83 28.54
N GLY A 35 -4.97 11.70 27.65
CA GLY A 35 -6.37 11.46 27.99
C GLY A 35 -6.68 9.96 28.07
N LYS A 36 -7.19 9.54 29.24
CA LYS A 36 -7.78 8.26 29.65
C LYS A 36 -8.03 7.21 28.54
N LEU A 37 -7.19 6.18 28.48
CA LEU A 37 -7.40 4.96 27.69
C LEU A 37 -8.28 3.96 28.46
N GLY A 38 -9.47 3.69 27.94
CA GLY A 38 -10.32 2.59 28.36
C GLY A 38 -9.68 1.23 28.02
N ALA A 39 -9.92 0.23 28.87
CA ALA A 39 -9.33 -1.11 28.77
C ALA A 39 -9.75 -1.84 27.48
N VAL A 40 -8.94 -1.74 26.43
CA VAL A 40 -9.02 -2.61 25.26
C VAL A 40 -8.59 -4.02 25.69
N ARG A 41 -9.47 -5.02 25.56
CA ARG A 41 -9.20 -6.41 25.96
C ARG A 41 -7.95 -6.94 25.24
N ALA A 42 -6.98 -7.47 25.99
CA ALA A 42 -5.64 -7.88 25.50
C ALA A 42 -5.64 -8.76 24.24
N GLY A 43 -6.66 -9.60 24.05
CA GLY A 43 -6.83 -10.42 22.84
C GLY A 43 -7.12 -9.61 21.57
N GLN A 44 -7.92 -8.54 21.67
CA GLN A 44 -8.17 -7.62 20.55
C GLN A 44 -6.94 -6.77 20.25
N ALA A 45 -6.26 -6.27 21.28
CA ALA A 45 -5.02 -5.51 21.11
C ALA A 45 -3.94 -6.33 20.36
N ARG A 46 -3.78 -7.61 20.69
CA ARG A 46 -2.83 -8.51 20.00
C ARG A 46 -3.24 -8.81 18.55
N ALA A 47 -4.53 -8.94 18.26
CA ALA A 47 -5.02 -9.15 16.90
C ALA A 47 -4.86 -7.89 16.02
N VAL A 48 -5.15 -6.71 16.57
CA VAL A 48 -4.92 -5.42 15.92
C VAL A 48 -3.43 -5.22 15.63
N ASN A 49 -2.55 -5.53 16.60
CA ASN A 49 -1.11 -5.40 16.39
C ASN A 49 -0.62 -6.31 15.26
N ARG A 50 -1.06 -7.57 15.23
CA ARG A 50 -0.73 -8.49 14.13
C ARG A 50 -1.21 -8.03 12.77
N ARG A 51 -2.40 -7.41 12.70
CA ARG A 51 -2.90 -6.84 11.43
C ARG A 51 -2.07 -5.66 10.97
N LYS A 52 -1.70 -4.78 11.90
CA LYS A 52 -0.83 -3.62 11.63
C LYS A 52 0.57 -4.05 11.21
N GLU A 53 1.17 -5.00 11.92
CA GLU A 53 2.47 -5.59 11.59
C GLU A 53 2.44 -6.25 10.21
N LEU A 54 1.36 -6.98 9.88
CA LEU A 54 1.17 -7.58 8.56
C LEU A 54 1.05 -6.52 7.46
N GLY A 55 0.27 -5.46 7.69
CA GLY A 55 0.15 -4.35 6.74
C GLY A 55 1.49 -3.65 6.49
N ALA A 56 2.22 -3.32 7.57
CA ALA A 56 3.54 -2.70 7.45
C ALA A 56 4.57 -3.63 6.77
N PHE A 57 4.49 -4.94 7.00
CA PHE A 57 5.30 -5.91 6.26
C PHE A 57 4.97 -5.89 4.77
N GLY A 58 3.67 -5.91 4.45
CA GLY A 58 3.17 -5.78 3.09
C GLY A 58 3.70 -4.56 2.36
N GLU A 59 3.59 -3.38 2.99
CA GLU A 59 4.07 -2.11 2.45
C GLU A 59 5.57 -2.16 2.14
N ARG A 60 6.39 -2.71 3.04
CA ARG A 60 7.84 -2.85 2.81
C ARG A 60 8.14 -3.78 1.63
N VAL A 61 7.46 -4.92 1.54
CA VAL A 61 7.66 -5.86 0.43
C VAL A 61 7.18 -5.24 -0.89
N ALA A 62 6.04 -4.54 -0.88
CA ALA A 62 5.53 -3.84 -2.05
C ALA A 62 6.52 -2.76 -2.53
N ALA A 63 7.03 -1.92 -1.62
CA ALA A 63 8.03 -0.91 -1.93
C ALA A 63 9.27 -1.54 -2.59
N HIS A 64 9.85 -2.57 -1.98
CA HIS A 64 11.00 -3.28 -2.57
C HIS A 64 10.70 -3.89 -3.94
N ARG A 65 9.50 -4.43 -4.13
CA ARG A 65 9.10 -5.03 -5.40
C ARG A 65 8.98 -3.97 -6.50
N LEU A 66 8.43 -2.80 -6.20
CA LEU A 66 8.30 -1.67 -7.12
C LEU A 66 9.67 -1.07 -7.44
N GLU A 67 10.54 -0.92 -6.44
CA GLU A 67 11.95 -0.53 -6.63
C GLU A 67 12.69 -1.49 -7.56
N ALA A 68 12.55 -2.80 -7.33
CA ALA A 68 13.12 -3.82 -8.22
C ALA A 68 12.52 -3.81 -9.63
N ALA A 69 11.31 -3.26 -9.82
CA ALA A 69 10.69 -3.06 -11.13
C ALA A 69 11.13 -1.75 -11.81
N GLY A 70 12.00 -0.95 -11.17
CA GLY A 70 12.51 0.31 -11.70
C GLY A 70 11.72 1.56 -11.29
N LEU A 71 10.71 1.42 -10.42
CA LEU A 71 9.99 2.57 -9.88
C LEU A 71 10.76 3.17 -8.70
N GLN A 72 10.66 4.47 -8.50
CA GLN A 72 11.25 5.15 -7.34
C GLN A 72 10.16 5.49 -6.33
N ILE A 73 10.24 4.95 -5.11
CA ILE A 73 9.35 5.35 -4.02
C ILE A 73 9.69 6.78 -3.59
N VAL A 74 8.72 7.69 -3.70
CA VAL A 74 8.89 9.11 -3.32
C VAL A 74 8.18 9.45 -2.02
N ASP A 75 7.15 8.69 -1.65
CA ASP A 75 6.45 8.87 -0.37
C ASP A 75 5.83 7.55 0.12
N ARG A 76 5.61 7.45 1.43
CA ARG A 76 4.99 6.30 2.11
C ARG A 76 4.01 6.78 3.15
N ASN A 77 2.85 6.14 3.24
CA ASN A 77 1.75 6.54 4.12
C ASN A 77 1.38 8.04 3.92
N ALA A 78 1.32 8.47 2.65
CA ALA A 78 1.07 9.85 2.26
C ALA A 78 -0.34 10.27 2.70
N ARG A 79 -0.43 11.36 3.47
CA ARG A 79 -1.69 11.83 4.06
C ARG A 79 -2.21 13.04 3.30
N THR A 80 -3.49 13.02 2.97
CA THR A 80 -4.21 14.13 2.34
C THR A 80 -5.49 14.41 3.12
N PRO A 81 -6.19 15.53 2.88
CA PRO A 81 -7.48 15.81 3.50
C PRO A 81 -8.51 14.68 3.33
N SER A 82 -8.51 14.01 2.18
CA SER A 82 -9.46 12.93 1.87
C SER A 82 -9.04 11.54 2.36
N GLY A 83 -7.79 11.35 2.81
CA GLY A 83 -7.35 10.07 3.35
C GLY A 83 -5.85 9.84 3.34
N GLU A 84 -5.49 8.59 3.07
CA GLU A 84 -4.10 8.10 3.11
C GLU A 84 -3.87 7.19 1.91
N ILE A 85 -2.68 7.28 1.32
CA ILE A 85 -2.18 6.44 0.23
C ILE A 85 -0.95 5.71 0.75
N ASP A 86 -0.91 4.39 0.58
CA ASP A 86 0.16 3.57 1.18
C ASP A 86 1.54 3.90 0.59
N LEU A 87 1.65 4.01 -0.74
CA LEU A 87 2.89 4.36 -1.43
C LEU A 87 2.64 5.34 -2.59
N VAL A 88 3.56 6.27 -2.78
CA VAL A 88 3.65 7.11 -3.99
C VAL A 88 4.97 6.80 -4.68
N ALA A 89 4.93 6.51 -5.97
CA ALA A 89 6.10 6.10 -6.74
C ALA A 89 6.20 6.84 -8.08
N ARG A 90 7.43 7.17 -8.50
CA ARG A 90 7.74 7.65 -9.84
C ARG A 90 8.04 6.50 -10.77
N ASP A 91 7.52 6.60 -11.99
CA ASP A 91 7.68 5.60 -13.04
C ASP A 91 7.88 6.30 -14.37
N GLY A 92 9.13 6.70 -14.64
CA GLY A 92 9.42 7.68 -15.69
C GLY A 92 8.76 9.03 -15.37
N GLU A 93 7.91 9.50 -16.27
CA GLU A 93 7.15 10.75 -16.10
C GLU A 93 5.92 10.55 -15.21
N ASP A 94 5.39 9.32 -15.15
CA ASP A 94 4.17 9.01 -14.41
C ASP A 94 4.38 9.01 -12.88
N VAL A 95 3.30 9.30 -12.16
CA VAL A 95 3.19 9.19 -10.71
C VAL A 95 2.16 8.12 -10.37
N ALA A 96 2.63 7.02 -9.79
CA ALA A 96 1.80 5.92 -9.32
C ALA A 96 1.41 6.11 -7.86
N PHE A 97 0.11 6.16 -7.60
CA PHE A 97 -0.46 6.12 -6.26
C PHE A 97 -0.93 4.70 -5.99
N VAL A 98 -0.22 4.01 -5.11
CA VAL A 98 -0.31 2.57 -4.95
C VAL A 98 -1.00 2.24 -3.63
N GLU A 99 -2.05 1.44 -3.71
CA GLU A 99 -2.61 0.74 -2.55
C GLU A 99 -1.92 -0.62 -2.37
N VAL A 100 -1.66 -1.01 -1.13
CA VAL A 100 -1.04 -2.29 -0.79
C VAL A 100 -2.02 -3.17 -0.01
N ARG A 101 -2.43 -4.28 -0.62
CA ARG A 101 -3.27 -5.29 0.04
C ARG A 101 -2.47 -6.51 0.41
N THR A 102 -2.46 -6.82 1.72
CA THR A 102 -1.80 -8.01 2.25
C THR A 102 -2.82 -8.92 2.92
N ARG A 103 -2.87 -10.17 2.46
CA ARG A 103 -3.77 -11.20 3.00
C ARG A 103 -3.02 -12.50 3.28
N ARG A 104 -3.57 -13.33 4.16
CA ARG A 104 -3.05 -14.68 4.42
C ARG A 104 -3.74 -15.67 3.48
N ALA A 105 -2.96 -16.56 2.86
CA ALA A 105 -3.36 -17.42 1.74
C ALA A 105 -4.50 -18.44 2.06
N GLU A 106 -4.93 -18.57 3.32
CA GLU A 106 -5.98 -19.52 3.74
C GLU A 106 -7.41 -19.15 3.30
N ARG A 107 -7.62 -18.02 2.59
CA ARG A 107 -8.95 -17.59 2.13
C ARG A 107 -8.98 -17.18 0.65
N GLY A 108 -9.31 -18.15 -0.21
CA GLY A 108 -9.97 -18.01 -1.53
C GLY A 108 -9.26 -17.18 -2.61
N THR A 109 -9.38 -17.59 -3.87
CA THR A 109 -9.04 -16.73 -5.02
C THR A 109 -10.17 -15.73 -5.25
N ALA A 110 -10.23 -14.66 -4.46
CA ALA A 110 -11.08 -13.53 -4.75
C ALA A 110 -10.28 -12.56 -5.62
N ALA A 111 -10.78 -12.28 -6.83
CA ALA A 111 -10.32 -11.19 -7.66
C ALA A 111 -10.31 -9.90 -6.81
N GLU A 112 -9.12 -9.40 -6.49
CA GLU A 112 -8.98 -8.17 -5.71
C GLU A 112 -9.21 -6.97 -6.61
N SER A 113 -10.48 -6.70 -6.92
CA SER A 113 -10.88 -5.37 -7.35
C SER A 113 -10.93 -4.49 -6.09
N LEU A 114 -10.24 -3.35 -6.13
CA LEU A 114 -10.59 -2.24 -5.25
C LEU A 114 -12.05 -1.86 -5.52
N ASP A 115 -12.83 -1.65 -4.47
CA ASP A 115 -14.21 -1.21 -4.67
C ASP A 115 -14.23 0.22 -5.27
N THR A 116 -15.30 0.54 -5.99
CA THR A 116 -15.52 1.84 -6.65
C THR A 116 -15.27 3.02 -5.70
N ARG A 117 -15.77 2.94 -4.46
CA ARG A 117 -15.64 4.02 -3.47
C ARG A 117 -14.19 4.24 -3.07
N LYS A 118 -13.43 3.15 -2.94
CA LYS A 118 -12.01 3.21 -2.61
C LYS A 118 -11.20 3.78 -3.76
N LEU A 119 -11.48 3.38 -5.01
CA LEU A 119 -10.84 3.96 -6.19
C LEU A 119 -11.11 5.46 -6.31
N GLN A 120 -12.37 5.88 -6.16
CA GLN A 120 -12.74 7.29 -6.17
C GLN A 120 -12.05 8.08 -5.04
N ARG A 121 -11.96 7.51 -3.84
CA ARG A 121 -11.23 8.15 -2.73
C ARG A 121 -9.75 8.27 -3.01
N MET A 122 -9.11 7.22 -3.52
CA MET A 122 -7.70 7.24 -3.91
C MET A 122 -7.44 8.29 -4.99
N TRP A 123 -8.32 8.39 -5.99
CA TRP A 123 -8.24 9.42 -7.02
C TRP A 123 -8.27 10.82 -6.42
N ARG A 124 -9.21 11.09 -5.50
CA ARG A 124 -9.27 12.38 -4.79
C ARG A 124 -7.99 12.67 -4.00
N CYS A 125 -7.49 11.70 -3.24
CA CYS A 125 -6.22 11.84 -2.52
C CYS A 125 -5.06 12.11 -3.49
N ALA A 126 -4.99 11.43 -4.64
CA ALA A 126 -3.95 11.64 -5.64
C ALA A 126 -3.99 13.06 -6.20
N MET A 127 -5.17 13.60 -6.49
CA MET A 127 -5.33 14.99 -6.96
C MET A 127 -4.90 16.00 -5.88
N GLU A 128 -5.33 15.82 -4.63
CA GLU A 128 -4.91 16.67 -3.50
C GLU A 128 -3.39 16.65 -3.31
N TYR A 129 -2.78 15.47 -3.41
CA TYR A 129 -1.33 15.31 -3.34
C TYR A 129 -0.62 16.02 -4.51
N CYS A 130 -1.14 15.90 -5.73
CA CYS A 130 -0.57 16.57 -6.89
C CYS A 130 -0.63 18.09 -6.77
N GLU A 131 -1.76 18.63 -6.27
CA GLU A 131 -1.89 20.07 -6.01
C GLU A 131 -0.86 20.55 -4.97
N GLU A 132 -0.68 19.82 -3.87
CA GLU A 132 0.30 20.16 -2.82
C GLU A 132 1.75 20.09 -3.33
N GLN A 133 2.06 19.10 -4.17
CA GLN A 133 3.42 18.85 -4.66
C GLN A 133 3.73 19.52 -6.01
N GLY A 134 2.77 20.24 -6.61
CA GLY A 134 2.94 20.88 -7.92
C GLY A 134 3.14 19.88 -9.07
N LEU A 135 2.44 18.75 -9.03
CA LEU A 135 2.53 17.67 -10.02
C LEU A 135 1.41 17.78 -11.04
N ASP A 136 1.71 17.34 -12.27
CA ASP A 136 0.72 17.30 -13.34
C ASP A 136 -0.29 16.15 -13.11
N PRO A 137 -1.59 16.45 -12.96
CA PRO A 137 -2.62 15.42 -12.79
C PRO A 137 -2.75 14.49 -14.00
N GLU A 138 -2.30 14.86 -15.20
CA GLU A 138 -2.34 14.01 -16.39
C GLU A 138 -1.36 12.83 -16.31
N LEU A 139 -0.34 12.92 -15.46
CA LEU A 139 0.69 11.88 -15.26
C LEU A 139 0.31 10.89 -14.15
N VAL A 140 -0.89 10.99 -13.60
CA VAL A 140 -1.33 10.21 -12.45
C VAL A 140 -1.90 8.85 -12.86
N ARG A 141 -1.44 7.78 -12.20
CA ARG A 141 -2.09 6.46 -12.23
C ARG A 141 -2.43 5.97 -10.83
N ILE A 142 -3.50 5.19 -10.73
CA ILE A 142 -3.83 4.43 -9.52
C ILE A 142 -3.42 2.98 -9.73
N ASP A 143 -2.64 2.45 -8.79
CA ASP A 143 -2.09 1.09 -8.84
C ASP A 143 -2.50 0.29 -7.60
N LEU A 144 -2.43 -1.03 -7.72
CA LEU A 144 -2.61 -1.96 -6.60
C LEU A 144 -1.45 -2.95 -6.57
N VAL A 145 -0.86 -3.15 -5.40
CA VAL A 145 0.01 -4.29 -5.11
C VAL A 145 -0.72 -5.24 -4.16
N SER A 146 -0.91 -6.47 -4.61
CA SER A 146 -1.52 -7.55 -3.83
C SER A 146 -0.45 -8.52 -3.35
N LEU A 147 -0.49 -8.91 -2.08
CA LEU A 147 0.40 -9.88 -1.46
C LEU A 147 -0.38 -10.98 -0.76
N ASP A 148 -0.05 -12.23 -1.11
CA ASP A 148 -0.49 -13.42 -0.39
C ASP A 148 0.62 -13.92 0.50
N ILE A 149 0.34 -14.00 1.80
CA ILE A 149 1.26 -14.50 2.81
C ILE A 149 0.92 -15.96 3.12
N GLY A 150 1.88 -16.83 2.87
CA GLY A 150 1.81 -18.26 3.15
C GLY A 150 2.24 -18.61 4.57
N ALA A 151 2.62 -19.87 4.77
CA ALA A 151 3.11 -20.36 6.06
C ALA A 151 4.38 -19.60 6.50
N ARG A 152 4.59 -19.48 7.82
CA ARG A 152 5.78 -18.82 8.40
C ARG A 152 6.01 -17.37 7.92
N ASP A 153 4.92 -16.67 7.60
CA ASP A 153 4.94 -15.27 7.15
C ASP A 153 5.77 -15.03 5.87
N SER A 154 5.93 -16.04 5.02
CA SER A 154 6.58 -15.90 3.71
C SER A 154 5.61 -15.36 2.66
N VAL A 155 6.10 -14.50 1.77
CA VAL A 155 5.35 -14.05 0.58
C VAL A 155 5.18 -15.23 -0.38
N ALA A 156 3.95 -15.70 -0.57
CA ALA A 156 3.60 -16.79 -1.48
C ALA A 156 3.28 -16.28 -2.89
N HIS A 157 2.66 -15.11 -3.00
CA HIS A 157 2.37 -14.46 -4.27
C HIS A 157 2.42 -12.94 -4.10
N ILE A 158 2.89 -12.24 -5.15
CA ILE A 158 2.84 -10.79 -5.24
C ILE A 158 2.45 -10.41 -6.67
N GLU A 159 1.49 -9.51 -6.82
CA GLU A 159 1.03 -9.02 -8.11
C GLU A 159 0.89 -7.50 -8.09
N HIS A 160 1.34 -6.85 -9.16
CA HIS A 160 1.23 -5.40 -9.37
C HIS A 160 0.27 -5.15 -10.53
N PHE A 161 -0.86 -4.53 -10.21
CA PHE A 161 -1.87 -4.08 -11.15
C PHE A 161 -1.65 -2.60 -11.42
N ARG A 162 -1.38 -2.27 -12.70
CA ARG A 162 -1.08 -0.91 -13.12
C ARG A 162 -2.29 -0.23 -13.74
N GLY A 163 -2.48 1.05 -13.46
CA GLY A 163 -3.46 1.90 -14.14
C GLY A 163 -4.89 1.38 -14.00
N LEU A 164 -5.34 1.20 -12.77
CA LEU A 164 -6.72 0.82 -12.48
C LEU A 164 -7.67 1.89 -13.02
N GLU A 165 -8.70 1.45 -13.74
CA GLU A 165 -9.75 2.34 -14.25
C GLU A 165 -10.50 2.95 -13.06
N ILE A 166 -10.64 4.27 -13.07
CA ILE A 166 -11.44 5.00 -12.08
C ILE A 166 -12.86 5.07 -12.62
N PRO A 167 -13.82 4.38 -12.00
CA PRO A 167 -15.20 4.42 -12.45
C PRO A 167 -15.79 5.81 -12.24
N ASP A 168 -16.60 6.24 -13.20
CA ASP A 168 -17.47 7.41 -13.07
C ASP A 168 -18.41 7.25 -11.85
N GLU A 169 -18.89 8.38 -11.33
CA GLU A 169 -19.78 8.44 -10.14
C GLU A 169 -21.07 7.61 -10.27
#